data_AF-A0A7W0JRT5-F1
#
_entry.id   AF-A0A7W0JRT5-F1
#
_cell.length_a   1.000
_cell.length_b   1.000
_cell.length_c   1.000
_cell.angle_alpha   90.00
_cell.angle_beta   90.00
_cell.angle_gamma   90.00
#
_symmetry.space_group_name_H-M   'P 1'
#
loop_
_entity.id
_entity.type
_entity.pdbx_description
1 polymer ?
#
loop_
_entity_poly.entity_id
_entity_poly.type
_entity_poly.pdbx_seq_one_letter_code
_entity_poly.pdbx_strand_id
1 'polypeptide(L)' 'MAKELIVSVNGREKKIAIIEDDQVTEFYIERGEDNQGIVGNIYKGRVMRVLPGMQS' A
#
# COMPACT_ATOMS: atom_id res chain seq x y z
N MET A 1 7.32 27.01 1.28
CA MET A 1 7.36 25.64 0.72
C MET A 1 6.14 24.91 1.25
N ALA A 2 5.10 24.84 0.43
CA ALA A 2 3.91 24.08 0.72
C ALA A 2 4.00 22.78 -0.08
N LYS A 3 3.91 21.64 0.61
CA LYS A 3 3.80 20.33 0.00
C LYS A 3 2.38 19.87 0.21
N GLU A 4 1.66 19.64 -0.88
CA GLU A 4 0.28 19.21 -0.84
C GLU A 4 0.17 17.76 -1.29
N LEU A 5 -0.74 17.02 -0.65
CA LEU A 5 -1.04 15.65 -1.00
C LEU A 5 -2.52 15.58 -1.41
N ILE A 6 -2.76 15.32 -2.69
CA ILE A 6 -4.09 15.21 -3.26
C ILE A 6 -4.43 13.73 -3.42
N VAL A 7 -5.51 13.29 -2.76
CA VAL A 7 -6.05 11.93 -2.90
C VAL A 7 -7.38 11.99 -3.65
N SER A 8 -7.49 11.23 -4.74
CA SER A 8 -8.72 11.04 -5.50
C SER A 8 -9.03 9.56 -5.58
N VAL A 9 -10.19 9.16 -5.06
CA VAL A 9 -10.65 7.76 -5.04
C VAL A 9 -11.92 7.63 -5.86
N ASN A 10 -11.95 6.65 -6.76
CA ASN A 10 -13.17 6.17 -7.40
C ASN A 10 -13.25 4.64 -7.27
N GLY A 11 -14.36 4.03 -7.70
CA GLY A 11 -14.58 2.58 -7.52
C GLY A 11 -13.60 1.67 -8.28
N ARG A 12 -12.75 2.21 -9.16
CA ARG A 12 -11.81 1.43 -9.98
C ARG A 12 -10.34 1.75 -9.67
N GLU A 13 -10.06 2.97 -9.26
CA GLU A 13 -8.70 3.47 -9.03
C GLU A 13 -8.61 4.43 -7.84
N LYS A 14 -7.47 4.32 -7.13
CA LYS A 14 -6.99 5.31 -6.16
C LYS A 14 -5.82 6.06 -6.79
N LYS A 15 -5.90 7.39 -6.83
CA LYS A 15 -4.87 8.28 -7.35
C LYS A 15 -4.34 9.16 -6.23
N ILE A 16 -3.02 9.26 -6.11
CA ILE A 16 -2.34 10.12 -5.15
C ILE A 16 -1.36 10.98 -5.93
N ALA A 17 -1.44 12.30 -5.74
CA ALA A 17 -0.48 13.24 -6.30
C ALA A 17 0.18 14.03 -5.18
N ILE A 18 1.48 14.22 -5.30
CA ILE A 18 2.26 15.13 -4.44
C ILE A 18 2.55 16.38 -5.26
N ILE A 19 2.19 17.53 -4.71
CA ILE A 19 2.41 18.83 -5.34
C ILE A 19 3.39 19.62 -4.48
N GLU A 20 4.41 20.17 -5.12
CA GLU A 20 5.36 21.11 -4.54
C GLU A 20 5.45 22.32 -5.47
N ASP A 21 5.29 23.52 -4.91
CA ASP A 21 5.34 24.80 -5.65
C ASP A 21 4.45 24.80 -6.92
N ASP A 22 3.20 24.38 -6.76
CA ASP A 22 2.18 24.24 -7.81
C ASP A 22 2.52 23.26 -8.95
N GLN A 23 3.56 22.43 -8.77
CA GLN A 23 3.95 21.38 -9.72
C GLN A 23 3.77 19.99 -9.14
N VAL A 24 3.26 19.05 -9.95
CA VAL A 24 3.18 17.64 -9.56
C VAL A 24 4.57 17.03 -9.60
N THR A 25 5.08 16.63 -8.45
CA THR A 25 6.39 15.99 -8.33
C THR A 25 6.32 14.48 -8.31
N GLU A 26 5.28 13.90 -7.70
CA GLU A 26 5.07 12.45 -7.64
C GLU A 26 3.60 12.10 -7.92
N PHE A 27 3.37 11.00 -8.62
CA PHE A 27 2.02 10.53 -8.96
C PHE A 27 1.92 9.01 -8.86
N TYR A 28 0.94 8.54 -8.08
CA TYR A 28 0.66 7.13 -7.87
C TYR A 28 -0.76 6.80 -8.29
N ILE A 29 -0.92 5.63 -8.90
CA ILE A 29 -2.22 5.10 -9.30
C ILE A 29 -2.31 3.60 -8.99
N GLU A 30 -3.27 3.23 -8.16
CA GLU A 30 -3.58 1.84 -7.83
C GLU A 30 -4.92 1.47 -8.48
N ARG A 31 -4.96 0.36 -9.23
CA ARG A 31 -6.15 -0.14 -9.93
C ARG A 31 -6.49 -1.55 -9.44
N GLY A 32 -7.72 -1.75 -8.98
CA GLY A 32 -8.22 -3.03 -8.46
C GLY A 32 -7.77 -3.36 -7.03
N GLU A 33 -8.53 -4.19 -6.33
CA GLU A 33 -8.20 -4.69 -4.99
C GLU A 33 -7.18 -5.85 -5.05
N ASP A 34 -7.05 -6.52 -6.19
CA ASP A 34 -6.33 -7.79 -6.34
C ASP A 34 -4.79 -7.66 -6.37
N ASN A 35 -4.25 -6.45 -6.50
CA ASN A 35 -2.81 -6.21 -6.63
C ASN A 35 -2.11 -5.80 -5.32
N GLN A 36 -2.75 -6.02 -4.16
CA GLN A 36 -2.09 -5.79 -2.87
C GLN A 36 -1.12 -6.94 -2.58
N GLY A 37 0.15 -6.73 -2.89
CA GLY A 37 1.23 -7.64 -2.51
C GLY A 37 1.28 -7.83 -0.99
N ILE A 38 1.58 -9.06 -0.54
CA ILE A 38 1.67 -9.38 0.90
C ILE A 38 3.04 -9.06 1.52
N VAL A 39 4.00 -8.61 0.70
CA VAL A 39 5.38 -8.34 1.12
C VAL A 39 5.41 -7.15 2.08
N GLY A 40 6.05 -7.32 3.24
CA GLY A 40 6.17 -6.28 4.26
C GLY A 40 4.98 -6.17 5.21
N ASN A 41 3.91 -6.95 4.99
CA ASN A 41 2.78 -6.97 5.90
C ASN A 41 3.17 -7.61 7.24
N ILE A 42 2.68 -7.02 8.32
CA ILE A 42 2.84 -7.53 9.69
C ILE A 42 1.47 -7.99 10.18
N TYR A 43 1.40 -9.26 10.59
CA TYR A 43 0.15 -9.89 11.02
C TYR A 43 0.25 -10.36 12.48
N LYS A 44 -0.86 -10.27 13.20
CA LYS A 44 -1.03 -10.92 14.50
C LYS A 44 -1.63 -12.32 14.30
N GLY A 45 -0.77 -13.31 14.12
CA GLY A 45 -1.19 -14.71 13.93
C GLY A 45 -1.49 -15.42 15.25
N ARG A 46 -2.40 -16.41 15.22
CA ARG A 46 -2.58 -17.40 16.29
C ARG A 46 -1.97 -18.73 15.85
N VAL A 47 -1.19 -19.36 16.73
CA VAL A 47 -0.61 -20.68 16.45
C VAL A 47 -1.73 -21.72 16.34
N MET A 48 -1.80 -22.40 15.19
CA MET A 48 -2.82 -23.41 14.90
C MET A 48 -2.36 -24.83 15.26
N ARG A 49 -1.10 -25.17 14.95
CA ARG A 49 -0.51 -26.49 15.21
C ARG A 49 1.01 -26.41 15.20
N VAL A 50 1.67 -27.21 16.02
CA VAL A 50 3.14 -27.36 16.02
C VAL A 50 3.49 -28.75 15.46
N LEU A 51 4.38 -28.77 14.46
CA LEU A 51 4.92 -30.00 13.89
C LEU A 51 6.41 -30.16 14.27
N PRO A 52 6.81 -31.24 14.95
CA PRO A 52 8.22 -31.52 15.21
C PRO A 52 8.94 -31.88 13.91
N GLY A 53 10.17 -31.38 13.74
CA GLY A 53 11.05 -31.70 12.59
C GLY A 53 11.13 -30.64 11.48
N MET A 54 10.45 -29.50 11.61
CA MET A 54 10.58 -28.36 10.70
C MET A 54 11.63 -27.34 11.18
N GLN A 55 12.74 -27.80 11.75
CA GLN A 55 13.82 -26.89 12.17
C GLN A 55 14.64 -26.47 10.96
N SER A 56 14.71 -25.16 10.73
CA SER A 56 15.75 -24.51 9.94
C SER A 56 16.89 -24.04 10.84
#